data_AF-D4MPA5-F1
#
_entry.id   AF-D4MPA5-F1
#
_cell.length_a   1.000
_cell.length_b   1.000
_cell.length_c   1.000
_cell.angle_alpha   90.00
_cell.angle_beta   90.00
_cell.angle_gamma   90.00
#
_symmetry.space_group_name_H-M   'P 1'
#
loop_
_entity.id
_entity.type
_entity.pdbx_description
1 polymer ?
#
loop_
_entity_poly.entity_id
_entity_poly.type
_entity_poly.pdbx_seq_one_letter_code
_entity_poly.pdbx_strand_id
1 'polypeptide(L)'
;MGEYQYLCDIAAILLSTKLLGLATRKFQMPQVVGALLAGLILGPAMLGLVQETDFVKKTAEIGVIVLMFCAGMETDLDELKKSGRASFIIALIGVIVPLLGGYAVAMLFNRPGMIESDAGGSLFLQNMFIGVILTATSVSITVETLKELGKLKTRSGNAILGAAIIDDVLGIIALTIITSVADSSVHLSVILLKMPAFSSLPW
;
A
#
# COMPACT_ATOMS: atom_id res chain seq x y z
N MET A 1 11.43 9.06 33.04
CA MET A 1 12.13 8.46 31.88
C MET A 1 11.22 8.22 30.66
N GLY A 2 9.92 8.58 30.68
CA GLY A 2 8.99 8.32 29.55
C GLY A 2 8.63 9.52 28.66
N GLU A 3 9.13 10.73 28.96
CA GLU A 3 8.66 11.97 28.31
C GLU A 3 9.59 12.47 27.17
N TYR A 4 10.75 11.85 26.97
CA TYR A 4 11.67 12.21 25.87
C TYR A 4 11.99 11.04 24.95
N GLN A 5 11.44 9.86 25.23
CA GLN A 5 11.72 8.64 24.49
C GLN A 5 11.28 8.78 23.02
N TYR A 6 10.16 9.44 22.76
CA TYR A 6 9.69 9.73 21.40
C TYR A 6 10.64 10.62 20.60
N LEU A 7 11.38 11.54 21.26
CA LEU A 7 12.40 12.34 20.58
C LEU A 7 13.59 11.49 20.18
N CYS A 8 14.01 10.57 21.07
CA CYS A 8 15.05 9.59 20.76
C CYS A 8 14.64 8.67 19.61
N ASP A 9 13.40 8.19 19.61
CA ASP A 9 12.87 7.33 18.54
C ASP A 9 12.84 8.06 17.19
N ILE A 10 12.31 9.29 17.15
CA ILE A 10 12.33 10.11 15.92
C ILE A 10 13.77 10.36 15.47
N ALA A 11 14.66 10.74 16.39
CA ALA A 11 16.06 10.99 16.04
C ALA A 11 16.73 9.75 15.47
N ALA A 12 16.51 8.58 16.08
CA ALA A 12 17.01 7.31 15.59
C ALA A 12 16.46 6.99 14.20
N ILE A 13 15.13 7.09 14.00
CA ILE A 13 14.46 6.85 12.71
C ILE A 13 15.02 7.79 11.63
N LEU A 14 15.11 9.10 11.90
CA LEU A 14 15.59 10.08 10.90
C LEU A 14 17.06 9.86 10.55
N LEU A 15 17.90 9.58 11.54
CA LEU A 15 19.33 9.32 11.29
C LEU A 15 19.52 8.02 10.52
N SER A 16 18.87 6.93 10.93
CA SER A 16 19.02 5.62 10.29
C SER A 16 18.47 5.62 8.86
N THR A 17 17.27 6.18 8.65
CA THR A 17 16.66 6.25 7.31
C THR A 17 17.50 7.11 6.37
N LYS A 18 18.09 8.20 6.85
CA LYS A 18 19.00 9.03 6.05
C LYS A 18 20.32 8.32 5.73
N LEU A 19 20.93 7.67 6.71
CA LEU A 19 22.19 6.93 6.49
C LEU A 19 21.98 5.76 5.51
N LEU A 20 20.95 4.95 5.73
CA LEU A 20 20.65 3.82 4.87
C LEU A 20 20.10 4.25 3.51
N GLY A 21 19.32 5.32 3.43
CA GLY A 21 18.88 5.90 2.15
C GLY A 21 20.04 6.39 1.30
N LEU A 22 21.04 7.05 1.91
CA LEU A 22 22.27 7.43 1.21
C LEU A 22 23.09 6.20 0.78
N ALA A 23 23.11 5.15 1.62
CA ALA A 23 23.77 3.90 1.27
C ALA A 23 23.09 3.21 0.08
N THR A 24 21.76 3.06 0.07
CA THR A 24 21.03 2.45 -1.05
C THR A 24 21.16 3.27 -2.33
N ARG A 25 21.18 4.60 -2.21
CA ARG A 25 21.46 5.49 -3.35
C ARG A 25 22.84 5.23 -3.98
N LYS A 26 23.86 4.92 -3.17
CA LYS A 26 25.19 4.54 -3.68
C LYS A 26 25.15 3.27 -4.53
N PHE A 27 24.20 2.36 -4.25
CA PHE A 27 23.93 1.15 -5.03
C PHE A 27 22.90 1.36 -6.14
N GLN A 28 22.58 2.61 -6.51
CA GLN A 28 21.60 2.95 -7.55
C GLN A 28 20.16 2.49 -7.24
N MET A 29 19.83 2.31 -5.96
CA MET A 29 18.48 2.00 -5.50
C MET A 29 17.78 3.27 -4.98
N PRO A 30 16.43 3.31 -5.02
CA PRO A 30 15.66 4.36 -4.35
C PRO A 30 15.97 4.44 -2.85
N GLN A 31 15.91 5.63 -2.27
CA GLN A 31 16.19 5.84 -0.84
C GLN A 31 15.10 5.22 0.04
N VAL A 32 13.87 5.11 -0.47
CA VAL A 32 12.77 4.40 0.20
C VAL A 32 13.16 2.97 0.61
N VAL A 33 13.97 2.28 -0.21
CA VAL A 33 14.48 0.93 0.13
C VAL A 33 15.33 1.00 1.41
N GLY A 34 16.18 2.02 1.53
CA GLY A 34 16.99 2.24 2.73
C GLY A 34 16.15 2.58 3.96
N ALA A 35 15.04 3.31 3.78
CA ALA A 35 14.10 3.59 4.86
C ALA A 35 13.39 2.33 5.37
N LEU A 36 12.96 1.43 4.47
CA LEU A 36 12.37 0.14 4.83
C LEU A 36 13.37 -0.75 5.58
N LEU A 37 14.63 -0.81 5.11
CA LEU A 37 15.69 -1.53 5.80
C LEU A 37 15.97 -0.94 7.19
N ALA A 38 15.93 0.39 7.34
CA ALA A 38 16.09 1.04 8.63
C ALA A 38 14.99 0.61 9.61
N GLY A 39 13.73 0.59 9.16
CA GLY A 39 12.60 0.12 9.97
C GLY A 39 12.74 -1.34 10.38
N LEU A 40 13.17 -2.22 9.46
CA LEU A 40 13.41 -3.63 9.76
C LEU A 40 14.52 -3.83 10.80
N ILE A 41 15.64 -3.11 10.66
CA ILE A 41 16.81 -3.24 11.53
C ILE A 41 16.54 -2.64 12.91
N LEU A 42 15.99 -1.42 12.99
CA LEU A 42 15.72 -0.75 14.26
C LEU A 42 14.48 -1.30 14.98
N GLY A 43 13.54 -1.85 14.23
CA GLY A 43 12.30 -2.39 14.75
C GLY A 43 12.47 -3.68 15.56
N PRO A 44 11.37 -4.20 16.13
CA PRO A 44 11.36 -5.38 16.98
C PRO A 44 11.81 -6.68 16.28
N ALA A 45 11.82 -6.70 14.94
CA ALA A 45 12.26 -7.84 14.15
C ALA A 45 13.78 -8.11 14.26
N MET A 46 14.59 -7.10 14.59
CA MET A 46 16.04 -7.26 14.73
C MET A 46 16.59 -6.67 16.04
N LEU A 47 16.81 -5.35 16.10
CA LEU A 47 17.46 -4.73 17.27
C LEU A 47 16.47 -4.36 18.37
N GLY A 48 15.18 -4.18 18.05
CA GLY A 48 14.14 -3.80 19.00
C GLY A 48 14.36 -2.45 19.68
N LEU A 49 15.14 -1.55 19.06
CA LEU A 49 15.47 -0.23 19.58
C LEU A 49 14.28 0.73 19.48
N VAL A 50 13.49 0.61 18.42
CA VAL A 50 12.28 1.40 18.19
C VAL A 50 11.07 0.47 18.23
N GLN A 51 10.11 0.80 19.07
CA GLN A 51 8.86 0.04 19.22
C GLN A 51 7.72 0.77 18.51
N GLU A 52 6.71 0.01 18.07
CA GLU A 52 5.47 0.62 17.59
C GLU A 52 4.75 1.27 18.77
N THR A 53 4.65 2.60 18.75
CA THR A 53 3.87 3.38 19.71
C THR A 53 2.79 4.16 18.96
N ASP A 54 1.71 4.52 19.65
CA ASP A 54 0.64 5.34 19.06
C ASP A 54 1.19 6.64 18.47
N PHE A 55 2.19 7.24 19.13
CA PHE A 55 2.84 8.45 18.64
C PHE A 55 3.58 8.23 17.31
N VAL A 56 4.39 7.18 17.20
CA VAL A 56 5.10 6.84 15.95
C VAL A 56 4.11 6.53 14.84
N LYS A 57 3.04 5.77 15.14
CA LYS A 57 1.98 5.44 14.18
C LYS A 57 1.26 6.68 13.65
N LYS A 58 0.83 7.58 14.54
CA LYS A 58 0.15 8.83 14.14
C LYS A 58 1.06 9.78 13.39
N THR A 59 2.33 9.85 13.77
CA THR A 59 3.32 10.66 13.07
C THR A 59 3.58 10.10 11.66
N ALA A 60 3.64 8.77 11.50
CA ALA A 60 3.78 8.13 10.19
C ALA A 60 2.55 8.36 9.30
N GLU A 61 1.33 8.26 9.86
CA GLU A 61 0.08 8.59 9.14
C GLU A 61 0.11 10.03 8.60
N ILE A 62 0.52 11.01 9.41
CA ILE A 62 0.66 12.41 8.99
C ILE A 62 1.72 12.54 7.88
N GLY A 63 2.86 11.86 8.02
CA GLY A 63 3.92 11.88 7.01
C GLY A 63 3.44 11.37 5.65
N VAL A 64 2.67 10.28 5.64
CA VAL A 64 2.07 9.71 4.42
C VAL A 64 1.06 10.67 3.80
N ILE A 65 0.20 11.32 4.61
CA ILE A 65 -0.77 12.30 4.12
C ILE A 65 -0.04 13.48 3.46
N VAL A 66 0.98 14.04 4.11
CA VAL A 66 1.77 15.17 3.56
C VAL A 66 2.48 14.76 2.28
N LEU A 67 3.07 13.56 2.24
CA LEU A 67 3.71 13.02 1.04
C LEU A 67 2.74 12.92 -0.14
N MET A 68 1.56 12.35 0.08
CA MET A 68 0.51 12.22 -0.95
C MET A 68 -0.04 13.57 -1.39
N PHE A 69 -0.19 14.51 -0.46
CA PHE A 69 -0.60 15.86 -0.79
C PHE A 69 0.44 16.57 -1.68
N CYS A 70 1.72 16.52 -1.32
CA CYS A 70 2.80 17.09 -2.14
C CYS A 70 2.86 16.45 -3.53
N ALA A 71 2.65 15.13 -3.62
CA ALA A 71 2.58 14.44 -4.90
C ALA A 71 1.42 14.90 -5.77
N GLY A 72 0.24 15.10 -5.17
CA GLY A 72 -0.92 15.68 -5.84
C GLY A 72 -0.63 17.09 -6.37
N MET A 73 0.08 17.92 -5.60
CA MET A 73 0.49 19.26 -6.04
C MET A 73 1.52 19.25 -7.18
N GLU A 74 2.38 18.24 -7.25
CA GLU A 74 3.38 18.09 -8.32
C GLU A 74 2.82 17.46 -9.60
N THR A 75 1.63 16.86 -9.54
CA THR A 75 1.00 16.12 -10.64
C THR A 75 0.18 17.04 -11.54
N ASP A 76 0.35 16.90 -12.85
CA ASP A 76 -0.49 17.57 -13.83
C ASP A 76 -1.80 16.79 -14.03
N LEU A 77 -2.91 17.36 -13.53
CA LEU A 77 -4.23 16.73 -13.62
C LEU A 77 -4.74 16.58 -15.05
N ASP A 78 -4.33 17.45 -15.98
CA ASP A 78 -4.74 17.36 -17.38
C ASP A 78 -3.98 16.23 -18.09
N GLU A 79 -2.70 16.05 -17.77
CA GLU A 79 -1.95 14.89 -18.25
C GLU A 79 -2.45 13.58 -17.64
N LEU A 80 -2.82 13.59 -16.35
CA LEU A 80 -3.42 12.44 -15.68
C LEU A 80 -4.71 12.01 -16.40
N LYS A 81 -5.61 12.96 -16.69
CA LYS A 81 -6.84 12.72 -17.46
C LYS A 81 -6.56 12.18 -18.85
N LYS A 82 -5.57 12.73 -19.57
CA LYS A 82 -5.15 12.24 -20.89
C LYS A 82 -4.65 10.79 -20.84
N SER A 83 -4.01 10.39 -19.74
CA SER A 83 -3.54 9.02 -19.51
C SER A 83 -4.61 8.07 -18.95
N GLY A 84 -5.83 8.55 -18.67
CA GLY A 84 -6.86 7.78 -17.94
C GLY A 84 -7.20 6.42 -18.53
N ARG A 85 -7.25 6.29 -19.87
CA ARG A 85 -7.48 4.99 -20.52
C ARG A 85 -6.33 4.01 -20.27
N ALA A 86 -5.08 4.49 -20.32
CA ALA A 86 -3.92 3.65 -20.01
C ALA A 86 -3.90 3.27 -18.54
N SER A 87 -4.13 4.24 -17.64
CA SER A 87 -4.25 4.01 -16.19
C SER A 87 -5.30 2.98 -15.84
N PHE A 88 -6.48 3.04 -16.45
CA PHE A 88 -7.55 2.07 -16.21
C PHE A 88 -7.17 0.66 -16.64
N ILE A 89 -6.55 0.51 -17.81
CA ILE A 89 -6.08 -0.80 -18.29
C ILE A 89 -4.98 -1.35 -17.37
N ILE A 90 -4.03 -0.51 -16.96
CA ILE A 90 -2.96 -0.90 -16.04
C ILE A 90 -3.54 -1.35 -14.70
N ALA A 91 -4.46 -0.59 -14.11
CA ALA A 91 -5.12 -0.94 -12.86
C ALA A 91 -5.91 -2.25 -12.99
N LEU A 92 -6.71 -2.41 -14.06
CA LEU A 92 -7.50 -3.62 -14.26
C LEU A 92 -6.62 -4.88 -14.37
N ILE A 93 -5.53 -4.80 -15.13
CA ILE A 93 -4.56 -5.90 -15.24
C ILE A 93 -3.84 -6.09 -13.89
N GLY A 94 -3.48 -5.00 -13.23
CA GLY A 94 -2.83 -4.95 -11.91
C GLY A 94 -3.68 -5.56 -10.79
N VAL A 95 -5.00 -5.59 -10.93
CA VAL A 95 -5.89 -6.31 -10.01
C VAL A 95 -6.09 -7.76 -10.47
N ILE A 96 -6.49 -7.97 -11.72
CA ILE A 96 -6.90 -9.32 -12.18
C ILE A 96 -5.72 -10.30 -12.13
N VAL A 97 -4.53 -9.89 -12.58
CA VAL A 97 -3.38 -10.80 -12.69
C VAL A 97 -2.87 -11.24 -11.31
N PRO A 98 -2.60 -10.34 -10.34
CA PRO A 98 -2.18 -10.75 -9.01
C PRO A 98 -3.29 -11.46 -8.22
N LEU A 99 -4.57 -11.14 -8.46
CA LEU A 99 -5.69 -11.85 -7.82
C LEU A 99 -5.72 -13.31 -8.27
N LEU A 100 -5.76 -13.54 -9.58
CA LEU A 100 -5.81 -14.89 -10.13
C LEU A 100 -4.51 -15.66 -9.84
N GLY A 101 -3.37 -14.99 -9.98
CA GLY A 101 -2.06 -15.56 -9.68
C GLY A 101 -1.92 -15.92 -8.19
N GLY A 102 -2.30 -15.02 -7.30
CA GLY A 102 -2.32 -15.21 -5.86
C GLY A 102 -3.25 -16.34 -5.43
N TYR A 103 -4.46 -16.38 -5.98
CA TYR A 103 -5.40 -17.48 -5.77
C TYR A 103 -4.82 -18.81 -6.26
N ALA A 104 -4.22 -18.85 -7.45
CA ALA A 104 -3.66 -20.06 -8.02
C ALA A 104 -2.47 -20.58 -7.19
N VAL A 105 -1.56 -19.69 -6.78
CA VAL A 105 -0.44 -20.04 -5.88
C VAL A 105 -0.99 -20.51 -4.54
N ALA A 106 -1.96 -19.80 -3.95
CA ALA A 106 -2.58 -20.21 -2.71
C ALA A 106 -3.24 -21.60 -2.82
N MET A 107 -3.92 -21.91 -3.92
CA MET A 107 -4.50 -23.24 -4.15
C MET A 107 -3.46 -24.37 -4.24
N LEU A 108 -2.24 -24.08 -4.67
CA LEU A 108 -1.15 -25.05 -4.72
C LEU A 108 -0.59 -25.35 -3.33
N PHE A 109 -0.44 -24.33 -2.47
CA PHE A 109 0.21 -24.45 -1.16
C PHE A 109 -0.76 -24.64 0.01
N ASN A 110 -1.95 -24.04 -0.05
CA ASN A 110 -3.01 -24.13 0.95
C ASN A 110 -3.87 -25.39 0.71
N ARG A 111 -3.26 -26.56 0.96
CA ARG A 111 -3.92 -27.86 0.86
C ARG A 111 -4.09 -28.49 2.25
N PRO A 112 -5.16 -29.28 2.47
CA PRO A 112 -5.34 -30.00 3.72
C PRO A 112 -4.10 -30.83 4.06
N GLY A 113 -3.47 -30.57 5.20
CA GLY A 113 -2.28 -31.29 5.70
C GLY A 113 -0.91 -30.70 5.31
N MET A 114 -0.85 -29.63 4.53
CA MET A 114 0.41 -28.92 4.22
C MET A 114 0.60 -27.68 5.10
N ILE A 115 -0.48 -26.92 5.28
CA ILE A 115 -0.53 -25.73 6.14
C ILE A 115 -1.78 -25.90 7.01
N GLU A 116 -1.59 -26.11 8.31
CA GLU A 116 -2.69 -26.03 9.25
C GLU A 116 -3.12 -24.56 9.33
N SER A 117 -4.38 -24.31 9.01
CA SER A 117 -4.96 -22.97 9.02
C SER A 117 -5.92 -22.88 10.19
N ASP A 118 -5.59 -22.02 11.17
CA ASP A 118 -6.48 -21.68 12.28
C ASP A 118 -7.66 -20.78 11.84
N ALA A 119 -7.71 -20.41 10.55
CA ALA A 119 -8.76 -19.58 9.99
C ALA A 119 -10.03 -20.41 9.75
N GLY A 120 -11.11 -20.08 10.48
CA GLY A 120 -12.43 -20.73 10.39
C GLY A 120 -13.21 -20.51 9.08
N GLY A 121 -12.55 -20.19 7.96
CA GLY A 121 -13.15 -19.95 6.65
C GLY A 121 -12.89 -21.07 5.64
N SER A 122 -13.69 -21.14 4.58
CA SER A 122 -13.49 -22.14 3.50
C SER A 122 -12.13 -21.94 2.80
N LEU A 123 -11.52 -23.02 2.31
CA LEU A 123 -10.25 -22.94 1.56
C LEU A 123 -10.35 -21.98 0.36
N PHE A 124 -11.53 -21.92 -0.27
CA PHE A 124 -11.79 -20.96 -1.34
C PHE A 124 -11.65 -19.52 -0.87
N LEU A 125 -12.27 -19.16 0.26
CA LEU A 125 -12.20 -17.82 0.82
C LEU A 125 -10.78 -17.46 1.25
N GLN A 126 -10.06 -18.39 1.87
CA GLN A 126 -8.65 -18.19 2.25
C GLN A 126 -7.78 -17.89 1.02
N ASN A 127 -7.91 -18.68 -0.04
CA ASN A 127 -7.14 -18.49 -1.27
C ASN A 127 -7.52 -17.20 -2.00
N MET A 128 -8.81 -16.85 -1.99
CA MET A 128 -9.30 -15.60 -2.57
C MET A 128 -8.79 -14.38 -1.80
N PHE A 129 -8.74 -14.48 -0.46
CA PHE A 129 -8.21 -13.44 0.41
C PHE A 129 -6.72 -13.19 0.16
N ILE A 130 -5.93 -14.26 -0.02
CA ILE A 130 -4.51 -14.14 -0.45
C ILE A 130 -4.42 -13.44 -1.80
N GLY A 131 -5.27 -13.83 -2.77
CA GLY A 131 -5.35 -13.18 -4.07
C GLY A 131 -5.56 -11.66 -3.95
N VAL A 132 -6.52 -11.23 -3.14
CA VAL A 132 -6.83 -9.79 -2.96
C VAL A 132 -5.78 -9.03 -2.17
N ILE A 133 -5.13 -9.63 -1.18
CA ILE A 133 -4.00 -8.95 -0.51
C ILE A 133 -2.88 -8.66 -1.50
N LEU A 134 -2.65 -9.55 -2.47
CA LEU A 134 -1.60 -9.39 -3.48
C LEU A 134 -1.95 -8.35 -4.58
N THR A 135 -3.19 -7.88 -4.66
CA THR A 135 -3.55 -6.82 -5.62
C THR A 135 -3.29 -5.41 -5.09
N ALA A 136 -3.30 -5.21 -3.77
CA ALA A 136 -3.25 -3.87 -3.19
C ALA A 136 -1.88 -3.20 -3.41
N THR A 137 -1.86 -2.10 -4.16
CA THR A 137 -0.65 -1.33 -4.46
C THR A 137 -0.45 -0.16 -3.49
N SER A 138 0.79 0.11 -3.06
CA SER A 138 1.10 1.30 -2.26
C SER A 138 1.38 2.52 -3.15
N VAL A 139 0.45 3.48 -3.17
CA VAL A 139 0.63 4.77 -3.87
C VAL A 139 1.81 5.55 -3.30
N SER A 140 1.98 5.57 -1.97
CA SER A 140 3.01 6.34 -1.26
C SER A 140 4.44 5.98 -1.64
N ILE A 141 4.75 4.68 -1.66
CA ILE A 141 6.08 4.20 -2.05
C ILE A 141 6.33 4.47 -3.54
N THR A 142 5.32 4.25 -4.37
CA THR A 142 5.42 4.44 -5.83
C THR A 142 5.71 5.90 -6.19
N VAL A 143 4.97 6.83 -5.58
CA VAL A 143 5.16 8.27 -5.74
C VAL A 143 6.55 8.70 -5.31
N GLU A 144 6.99 8.32 -4.11
CA GLU A 144 8.30 8.75 -3.60
C GLU A 144 9.41 8.20 -4.51
N THR A 145 9.29 6.96 -4.95
CA THR A 145 10.23 6.36 -5.91
C THR A 145 10.25 7.11 -7.25
N LEU A 146 9.08 7.42 -7.82
CA LEU A 146 9.00 8.16 -9.09
C LEU A 146 9.51 9.60 -8.97
N LYS A 147 9.30 10.24 -7.81
CA LYS A 147 9.80 11.57 -7.48
C LYS A 147 11.32 11.58 -7.36
N GLU A 148 11.90 10.63 -6.62
CA GLU A 148 13.35 10.45 -6.50
C GLU A 148 14.02 10.21 -7.85
N LEU A 149 13.36 9.44 -8.74
CA LEU A 149 13.86 9.17 -10.09
C LEU A 149 13.64 10.33 -11.08
N GLY A 150 12.91 11.38 -10.67
CA GLY A 150 12.53 12.49 -11.55
C GLY A 150 11.60 12.08 -12.70
N LYS A 151 10.82 11.00 -12.51
CA LYS A 151 9.92 10.41 -13.52
C LYS A 151 8.45 10.64 -13.25
N LEU A 152 8.10 11.31 -12.15
CA LEU A 152 6.70 11.56 -11.75
C LEU A 152 5.88 12.24 -12.86
N LYS A 153 6.42 13.28 -13.50
CA LYS A 153 5.75 14.07 -14.56
C LYS A 153 5.82 13.46 -15.97
N THR A 154 6.28 12.22 -16.11
CA THR A 154 6.32 11.56 -17.43
C THR A 154 4.97 10.94 -17.75
N ARG A 155 4.68 10.67 -19.03
CA ARG A 155 3.45 9.94 -19.41
C ARG A 155 3.31 8.61 -18.68
N SER A 156 4.41 7.87 -18.51
CA SER A 156 4.42 6.63 -17.74
C SER A 156 4.20 6.87 -16.25
N GLY A 157 4.80 7.91 -15.67
CA GLY A 157 4.58 8.30 -14.27
C GLY A 157 3.14 8.67 -13.98
N ASN A 158 2.55 9.53 -14.81
CA ASN A 158 1.12 9.90 -14.71
C ASN A 158 0.22 8.68 -14.90
N ALA A 159 0.53 7.79 -15.85
CA ALA A 159 -0.24 6.57 -16.07
C ALA A 159 -0.20 5.64 -14.84
N ILE A 160 0.97 5.47 -14.22
CA ILE A 160 1.16 4.69 -12.98
C ILE A 160 0.40 5.32 -11.82
N LEU A 161 0.51 6.64 -11.64
CA LEU A 161 -0.19 7.34 -10.56
C LEU A 161 -1.71 7.26 -10.73
N GLY A 162 -2.21 7.44 -11.95
CA GLY A 162 -3.63 7.28 -12.26
C GLY A 162 -4.11 5.85 -12.08
N ALA A 163 -3.26 4.85 -12.39
CA ALA A 163 -3.58 3.46 -12.15
C ALA A 163 -3.69 3.18 -10.65
N ALA A 164 -2.76 3.71 -9.84
CA ALA A 164 -2.76 3.54 -8.39
C ALA A 164 -4.03 4.11 -7.71
N ILE A 165 -4.54 5.25 -8.19
CA ILE A 165 -5.81 5.81 -7.71
C ILE A 165 -7.00 4.91 -8.04
N ILE A 166 -7.03 4.35 -9.26
CA ILE A 166 -8.09 3.42 -9.68
C ILE A 166 -7.97 2.11 -8.89
N ASP A 167 -6.75 1.65 -8.65
CA ASP A 167 -6.42 0.44 -7.89
C ASP A 167 -6.96 0.49 -6.47
N ASP A 168 -6.83 1.63 -5.76
CA ASP A 168 -7.41 1.81 -4.41
C ASP A 168 -8.93 1.60 -4.39
N VAL A 169 -9.64 2.11 -5.41
CA VAL A 169 -11.10 1.92 -5.54
C VAL A 169 -11.42 0.45 -5.82
N LEU A 170 -10.72 -0.18 -6.75
CA LEU A 170 -10.92 -1.58 -7.10
C LEU A 170 -10.57 -2.52 -5.94
N GLY A 171 -9.53 -2.22 -5.17
CA GLY A 171 -9.10 -2.96 -3.99
C GLY A 171 -10.17 -2.95 -2.90
N ILE A 172 -10.78 -1.80 -2.60
CA ILE A 172 -11.90 -1.72 -1.64
C ILE A 172 -13.11 -2.51 -2.15
N ILE A 173 -13.43 -2.45 -3.45
CA ILE A 173 -14.52 -3.25 -4.03
C ILE A 173 -14.22 -4.74 -3.87
N ALA A 174 -13.02 -5.19 -4.22
CA ALA A 174 -12.62 -6.59 -4.14
C ALA A 174 -12.64 -7.10 -2.69
N LEU A 175 -12.08 -6.33 -1.76
CA LEU A 175 -12.09 -6.65 -0.33
C LEU A 175 -13.52 -6.70 0.23
N THR A 176 -14.38 -5.77 -0.18
CA THR A 176 -15.80 -5.75 0.21
C THR A 176 -16.53 -7.01 -0.26
N ILE A 177 -16.32 -7.42 -1.51
CA ILE A 177 -16.93 -8.63 -2.07
C ILE A 177 -16.51 -9.85 -1.25
N ILE A 178 -15.22 -10.02 -0.96
CA ILE A 178 -14.74 -11.18 -0.20
C ILE A 178 -15.29 -11.18 1.22
N THR A 179 -15.25 -10.01 1.88
CA THR A 179 -15.73 -9.89 3.26
C THR A 179 -17.25 -10.17 3.34
N SER A 180 -18.02 -9.77 2.32
CA SER A 180 -19.45 -10.06 2.23
C SER A 180 -19.78 -11.53 1.97
N VAL A 181 -18.93 -12.24 1.22
CA VAL A 181 -19.07 -13.69 1.06
C VAL A 181 -18.64 -14.43 2.35
N ALA A 182 -17.68 -13.90 3.10
CA ALA A 182 -17.22 -14.47 4.36
C ALA A 182 -18.21 -14.24 5.52
N ASP A 183 -18.92 -13.10 5.54
CA ASP A 183 -19.86 -12.74 6.59
C ASP A 183 -21.18 -12.20 6.00
N SER A 184 -22.27 -12.93 6.22
CA SER A 184 -23.61 -12.60 5.68
C SER A 184 -24.22 -11.33 6.30
N SER A 185 -23.64 -10.80 7.38
CA SER A 185 -24.05 -9.51 7.97
C SER A 185 -23.61 -8.29 7.14
N VAL A 186 -22.68 -8.48 6.21
CA VAL A 186 -22.16 -7.43 5.35
C VAL A 186 -23.02 -7.31 4.09
N HIS A 187 -23.91 -6.32 4.07
CA HIS A 187 -24.77 -6.04 2.92
C HIS A 187 -24.02 -5.28 1.82
N LEU A 188 -23.66 -6.02 0.76
CA LEU A 188 -22.95 -5.50 -0.43
C LEU A 188 -23.62 -4.25 -1.03
N SER A 189 -24.96 -4.22 -1.05
CA SER A 189 -25.77 -3.11 -1.56
C SER A 189 -25.58 -1.81 -0.77
N VAL A 190 -25.40 -1.90 0.56
CA VAL A 190 -25.18 -0.74 1.43
C VAL A 190 -23.79 -0.16 1.22
N ILE A 191 -22.79 -1.01 1.00
CA ILE A 191 -21.40 -0.56 0.79
C ILE A 191 -21.23 0.05 -0.59
N LEU A 192 -21.72 -0.62 -1.65
CA LEU A 192 -21.68 -0.09 -3.02
C LEU A 192 -22.46 1.22 -3.17
N LEU A 193 -23.53 1.42 -2.41
CA LEU A 193 -24.28 2.68 -2.40
C LEU A 193 -23.56 3.79 -1.62
N LYS A 194 -22.79 3.45 -0.58
CA LYS A 194 -21.96 4.40 0.18
C LYS A 194 -20.71 4.85 -0.58
N MET A 195 -20.16 4.04 -1.49
CA MET A 195 -18.94 4.38 -2.25
C MET A 195 -19.06 5.67 -3.09
N PRO A 196 -20.10 5.86 -3.93
CA PRO A 196 -20.28 7.12 -4.66
C PRO A 196 -20.66 8.27 -3.73
N ALA A 197 -21.40 8.01 -2.64
CA ALA A 197 -21.73 9.03 -1.64
C ALA A 197 -20.46 9.59 -0.95
N PHE A 198 -19.55 8.70 -0.54
CA PHE A 198 -18.23 9.07 0.00
C PHE A 198 -17.39 9.81 -1.06
N SER A 199 -17.34 9.31 -2.29
CA SER A 199 -16.63 9.99 -3.39
C SER A 199 -17.22 11.36 -3.77
N SER A 200 -18.47 11.64 -3.43
CA SER A 200 -19.18 12.89 -3.74
C SER A 200 -19.13 13.94 -2.62
N LEU A 201 -18.61 13.59 -1.44
CA LEU A 201 -18.36 14.61 -0.42
C LEU A 201 -17.27 15.56 -0.94
N PRO A 202 -17.45 16.88 -0.79
CA PRO A 202 -16.40 17.84 -1.07
C PRO A 202 -15.33 17.68 0.03
N TRP A 203 -14.22 17.03 -0.31
CA TRP A 203 -12.98 17.03 0.45
C TRP A 203 -12.13 18.21 0.00
#